data_AF-N1ZUB6-F1
#
_entry.id   AF-N1ZUB6-F1
#
_cell.length_a   1.000
_cell.length_b   1.000
_cell.length_c   1.000
_cell.angle_alpha   90.00
_cell.angle_beta   90.00
_cell.angle_gamma   90.00
#
_symmetry.space_group_name_H-M   'P 1'
#
loop_
_entity.id
_entity.type
_entity.pdbx_description
1 polymer ?
#
loop_
_entity_poly.entity_id
_entity_poly.type
_entity_poly.pdbx_seq_one_letter_code
_entity_poly.pdbx_strand_id
1 'polypeptide(L)'
;MKDEIKFVPGEYSAETKDLVHLKAKIKVDKNKIVDVKISSGKDERLIEPALEKVFRGQILKSQSVAIDGVSSASVLTKAVKTVVGKALADARDND
;
A
#
# COMPACT_ATOMS: atom_id res chain seq x y z
N MET A 1 -20.81 -20.00 -1.83
CA MET A 1 -20.06 -19.48 -0.67
C MET A 1 -19.21 -18.33 -1.19
N LYS A 2 -19.45 -17.10 -0.74
CA LYS A 2 -18.56 -15.98 -1.06
C LYS A 2 -17.56 -15.97 0.08
N ASP A 3 -16.30 -16.32 -0.21
CA ASP A 3 -15.19 -15.97 0.65
C ASP A 3 -15.15 -14.44 0.73
N GLU A 4 -15.91 -13.88 1.68
CA GLU A 4 -15.78 -12.49 2.07
C GLU A 4 -14.38 -12.33 2.59
N ILE A 5 -13.55 -11.60 1.85
CA ILE A 5 -12.25 -11.17 2.32
C ILE A 5 -12.51 -10.34 3.59
N LYS A 6 -12.33 -10.96 4.75
CA LYS A 6 -12.45 -10.31 6.05
C LYS A 6 -11.13 -9.61 6.32
N PHE A 7 -11.11 -8.31 6.11
CA PHE A 7 -10.05 -7.50 6.70
C PHE A 7 -10.45 -7.17 8.14
N VAL A 8 -9.49 -7.16 9.05
CA VAL A 8 -9.71 -6.62 10.38
C VAL A 8 -9.73 -5.08 10.25
N PRO A 9 -10.85 -4.41 10.57
CA PRO A 9 -10.94 -2.96 10.41
C PRO A 9 -9.93 -2.29 11.32
N GLY A 10 -9.06 -1.47 10.74
CA GLY A 10 -7.90 -0.95 11.45
C GLY A 10 -6.98 -0.12 10.56
N GLU A 11 -5.95 0.42 11.18
CA GLU A 11 -4.89 1.12 10.49
C GLU A 11 -3.61 0.29 10.56
N TYR A 12 -3.10 -0.09 9.39
CA TYR A 12 -1.93 -0.92 9.23
C TYR A 12 -0.81 -0.09 8.62
N SER A 13 0.40 -0.26 9.14
CA SER A 13 1.56 0.45 8.63
C SER A 13 2.71 -0.50 8.39
N ALA A 14 3.31 -0.41 7.22
CA ALA A 14 4.47 -1.20 6.85
C ALA A 14 5.54 -0.31 6.23
N GLU A 15 6.79 -0.69 6.41
CA GLU A 15 7.94 -0.05 5.77
C GLU A 15 8.81 -1.10 5.08
N THR A 16 9.51 -0.68 4.04
CA THR A 16 10.53 -1.48 3.35
C THR A 16 11.77 -0.64 3.14
N LYS A 17 12.93 -1.30 3.14
CA LYS A 17 14.25 -0.71 2.85
C LYS A 17 15.01 -1.51 1.78
N ASP A 18 14.32 -2.44 1.12
CA ASP A 18 14.92 -3.44 0.25
C ASP A 18 15.38 -2.83 -1.10
N LEU A 19 14.54 -1.98 -1.69
CA LEU A 19 14.84 -1.23 -2.91
C LEU A 19 15.00 0.26 -2.63
N VAL A 20 14.05 0.79 -1.85
CA VAL A 20 13.91 2.18 -1.44
C VAL A 20 13.21 2.17 -0.09
N HIS A 21 13.54 3.13 0.76
CA HIS A 21 12.95 3.37 2.06
C HIS A 21 11.57 4.03 1.93
N LEU A 22 10.53 3.19 1.78
CA LEU A 22 9.13 3.62 1.73
C LEU A 22 8.37 3.12 2.95
N LYS A 23 7.38 3.92 3.36
CA LYS A 23 6.38 3.61 4.37
C LYS A 23 5.00 3.73 3.76
N ALA A 24 4.19 2.69 3.88
CA ALA A 24 2.78 2.74 3.54
C ALA A 24 1.94 2.65 4.82
N LYS A 25 0.92 3.49 4.89
CA LYS A 25 -0.16 3.47 5.88
C LYS A 25 -1.44 3.14 5.14
N ILE A 26 -2.06 2.03 5.49
CA ILE A 26 -3.32 1.58 4.90
C ILE A 26 -4.37 1.60 5.99
N LYS A 27 -5.51 2.19 5.67
CA LYS A 27 -6.70 2.07 6.48
C LYS A 27 -7.65 1.11 5.78
N VAL A 28 -8.07 0.08 6.47
CA VAL A 28 -9.04 -0.89 5.97
C VAL A 28 -10.26 -0.93 6.89
N ASP A 29 -11.41 -1.16 6.30
CA ASP A 29 -12.67 -1.53 6.93
C ASP A 29 -12.86 -3.04 6.81
N LYS A 30 -13.89 -3.58 7.46
CA LYS A 30 -14.22 -5.02 7.44
C LYS A 30 -14.18 -5.67 6.06
N ASN A 31 -14.57 -4.91 5.01
CA ASN A 31 -14.74 -5.45 3.67
C ASN A 31 -13.93 -4.71 2.58
N LYS A 32 -13.18 -3.64 2.90
CA LYS A 32 -12.53 -2.80 1.87
C LYS A 32 -11.38 -1.94 2.40
N ILE A 33 -10.49 -1.51 1.51
CA ILE A 33 -9.49 -0.48 1.75
C ILE A 33 -10.16 0.89 1.68
N VAL A 34 -10.03 1.65 2.77
CA VAL A 34 -10.62 2.98 2.97
C VAL A 34 -9.65 4.07 2.55
N ASP A 35 -8.38 3.91 2.93
CA ASP A 35 -7.36 4.91 2.68
C ASP A 35 -5.99 4.26 2.50
N VAL A 36 -5.15 4.90 1.70
CA VAL A 36 -3.77 4.50 1.48
C VAL A 36 -2.91 5.74 1.42
N LYS A 37 -1.89 5.79 2.25
CA LYS A 37 -0.92 6.86 2.32
C LYS A 37 0.47 6.29 2.16
N ILE A 38 1.22 6.78 1.18
CA ILE A 38 2.58 6.34 0.92
C ILE A 38 3.48 7.52 1.22
N SER A 39 4.56 7.29 1.94
CA SER A 39 5.53 8.34 2.30
C SER A 39 6.93 7.74 2.29
N SER A 40 7.93 8.55 1.97
CA SER A 40 9.33 8.12 2.07
C SER A 40 9.80 8.13 3.52
N GLY A 41 10.85 7.36 3.81
CA GLY A 41 11.57 7.44 5.08
C GLY A 41 12.18 8.84 5.28
N LYS A 42 12.47 9.17 6.54
CA LYS A 42 12.94 10.50 6.97
C LYS A 42 14.22 10.97 6.25
N ASP A 43 15.01 10.03 5.73
CA ASP A 43 16.31 10.26 5.10
C ASP A 43 16.29 10.08 3.57
N GLU A 44 15.13 9.79 2.98
CA GLU A 44 15.03 9.47 1.56
C GLU A 44 14.26 10.52 0.75
N ARG A 45 14.56 10.58 -0.55
CA ARG A 45 13.90 11.52 -1.47
C ARG A 45 12.40 11.30 -1.42
N LEU A 46 11.66 12.38 -1.12
CA LEU A 46 10.21 12.34 -1.04
C LEU A 46 9.61 11.75 -2.32
N ILE A 47 8.71 10.76 -2.17
CA ILE A 47 7.90 10.30 -3.29
C ILE A 47 7.14 11.49 -3.87
N GLU A 48 7.13 11.62 -5.19
CA GLU A 48 6.43 12.73 -5.82
C GLU A 48 4.93 12.66 -5.47
N PRO A 49 4.30 13.77 -5.06
CA PRO A 49 2.89 13.76 -4.65
C PRO A 49 1.97 13.35 -5.80
N ALA A 50 2.39 13.55 -7.05
CA ALA A 50 1.69 13.04 -8.22
C ALA A 50 1.71 11.50 -8.29
N LEU A 51 2.87 10.88 -8.08
CA LEU A 51 3.02 9.43 -8.03
C LEU A 51 2.26 8.80 -6.86
N GLU A 52 2.35 9.41 -5.67
CA GLU A 52 1.60 8.98 -4.49
C GLU A 52 0.09 8.91 -4.79
N LYS A 53 -0.46 9.97 -5.41
CA LYS A 53 -1.88 10.02 -5.81
C LYS A 53 -2.24 8.92 -6.81
N VAL A 54 -1.37 8.66 -7.79
CA VAL A 54 -1.58 7.60 -8.79
C VAL A 54 -1.62 6.23 -8.11
N PHE A 55 -0.62 5.91 -7.28
CA PHE A 55 -0.57 4.64 -6.57
C PHE A 55 -1.76 4.47 -5.62
N ARG A 56 -2.07 5.48 -4.81
CA ARG A 56 -3.25 5.49 -3.94
C ARG A 56 -4.53 5.22 -4.73
N GLY A 57 -4.74 5.95 -5.83
CA GLY A 57 -5.92 5.79 -6.67
C GLY A 57 -6.06 4.39 -7.24
N GLN A 58 -4.96 3.78 -7.68
CA GLN A 58 -4.97 2.42 -8.19
C GLN A 58 -5.25 1.38 -7.09
N ILE A 59 -4.66 1.52 -5.90
CA ILE A 59 -4.91 0.59 -4.78
C ILE A 59 -6.36 0.68 -4.31
N LEU A 60 -6.90 1.90 -4.19
CA LEU A 60 -8.31 2.10 -3.82
C LEU A 60 -9.26 1.59 -4.90
N LYS A 61 -8.88 1.65 -6.18
CA LYS A 61 -9.69 1.14 -7.28
C LYS A 61 -9.64 -0.38 -7.40
N SER A 62 -8.45 -0.97 -7.34
CA SER A 62 -8.24 -2.42 -7.41
C SER A 62 -8.57 -3.13 -6.10
N GLN A 63 -8.68 -2.38 -4.99
CA GLN A 63 -8.84 -2.92 -3.64
C GLN A 63 -7.75 -3.96 -3.29
N SER A 64 -6.55 -3.75 -3.84
CA SER A 64 -5.45 -4.72 -3.80
C SER A 64 -4.13 -4.06 -4.17
N VAL A 65 -3.03 -4.77 -3.97
CA VAL A 65 -1.67 -4.34 -4.39
C VAL A 65 -1.41 -4.47 -5.89
N ALA A 66 -2.39 -4.96 -6.64
CA ALA A 66 -2.38 -5.02 -8.09
C ALA A 66 -2.52 -3.61 -8.70
N ILE A 67 -1.42 -2.87 -8.64
CA ILE A 67 -1.24 -1.56 -9.29
C ILE A 67 -0.46 -1.72 -10.60
N ASP A 68 -0.85 -0.93 -11.59
CA ASP A 68 -0.12 -0.73 -12.83
C ASP A 68 1.18 0.01 -12.54
N GLY A 69 2.29 -0.53 -13.03
CA GLY A 69 3.59 0.09 -12.83
C GLY A 69 3.73 1.39 -13.60
N VAL A 70 4.29 2.40 -12.95
CA VAL A 70 4.65 3.65 -13.63
C VAL A 70 6.08 3.49 -14.15
N SER A 71 6.27 3.55 -15.47
CA SER A 71 7.58 3.30 -16.10
C SER A 71 8.70 4.14 -15.50
N SER A 72 8.48 5.44 -15.27
CA SER A 72 9.45 6.35 -14.65
C SER A 72 9.71 6.09 -13.16
N ALA A 73 8.88 5.27 -12.51
CA ALA A 73 8.93 4.98 -11.08
C ALA A 73 8.82 3.46 -10.83
N SER A 74 9.47 2.66 -11.68
CA SER A 74 9.42 1.18 -11.60
C SER A 74 9.92 0.65 -10.26
N VAL A 75 10.98 1.26 -9.70
CA VAL A 75 11.54 0.91 -8.38
C VAL A 75 10.54 1.22 -7.27
N LEU A 76 9.97 2.43 -7.28
CA LEU A 76 8.93 2.85 -6.33
C LEU A 76 7.71 1.94 -6.43
N THR A 77 7.26 1.59 -7.64
CA THR A 77 6.13 0.69 -7.86
C THR A 77 6.34 -0.64 -7.14
N LYS A 78 7.52 -1.27 -7.30
CA LYS A 78 7.82 -2.53 -6.60
C LYS A 78 7.80 -2.35 -5.09
N ALA A 79 8.43 -1.29 -4.58
CA ALA A 79 8.46 -1.03 -3.15
C ALA A 79 7.06 -0.77 -2.58
N VAL A 80 6.21 0.02 -3.25
CA VAL A 80 4.80 0.24 -2.90
C VAL A 80 4.04 -1.08 -2.87
N LYS A 81 4.16 -1.92 -3.89
CA LYS A 81 3.52 -3.26 -3.90
C LYS A 81 3.94 -4.08 -2.68
N THR A 82 5.21 -4.06 -2.32
CA THR A 82 5.75 -4.76 -1.16
C THR A 82 5.21 -4.22 0.16
N VAL A 83 5.31 -2.91 0.42
CA VAL A 83 4.85 -2.33 1.70
C VAL A 83 3.34 -2.41 1.84
N VAL A 84 2.61 -2.16 0.75
CA VAL A 84 1.15 -2.23 0.78
C VAL A 84 0.73 -3.69 0.97
N GLY A 85 1.45 -4.63 0.34
CA GLY A 85 1.18 -6.06 0.45
C GLY A 85 1.38 -6.56 1.87
N LYS A 86 2.47 -6.13 2.53
CA LYS A 86 2.71 -6.42 3.94
C LYS A 86 1.60 -5.88 4.85
N ALA A 87 1.23 -4.61 4.70
CA ALA A 87 0.18 -4.01 5.52
C ALA A 87 -1.21 -4.65 5.27
N LEU A 88 -1.53 -5.05 4.03
CA LEU A 88 -2.76 -5.78 3.74
C LEU A 88 -2.74 -7.23 4.24
N ALA A 89 -1.57 -7.87 4.27
CA ALA A 89 -1.41 -9.20 4.85
C ALA A 89 -1.64 -9.15 6.37
N ASP A 90 -1.05 -8.16 7.04
CA ASP A 90 -1.23 -7.91 8.48
C ASP A 90 -2.71 -7.65 8.84
N ALA A 91 -3.43 -6.96 7.95
CA ALA A 91 -4.86 -6.76 8.04
C ALA A 91 -5.71 -8.03 7.90
N ARG A 92 -5.15 -9.10 7.33
CA ARG A 92 -5.81 -10.40 7.17
C ARG A 92 -5.38 -11.42 8.21
N ASP A 93 -4.15 -11.31 8.72
CA ASP A 93 -3.50 -12.26 9.61
C ASP A 93 -3.73 -12.00 11.10
N ASN A 94 -4.47 -10.94 11.47
CA ASN A 94 -4.91 -10.70 12.86
C ASN A 94 -6.03 -11.69 13.27
N ASP A 95 -5.69 -12.98 13.37
CA ASP A 95 -6.51 -14.05 13.97
C ASP A 95 -6.40 -14.07 15.51
#